data_AF-A0A9W8JHA1-F1
#
_entry.id   AF-A0A9W8JHA1-F1
#
_cell.length_a   1.000
_cell.length_b   1.000
_cell.length_c   1.000
_cell.angle_alpha   90.00
_cell.angle_beta   90.00
_cell.angle_gamma   90.00
#
_symmetry.space_group_name_H-M   'P 1'
#
loop_
_entity.id
_entity.type
_entity.pdbx_description
1 polymer ?
#
loop_
_entity_poly.entity_id
_entity_poly.type
_entity_poly.pdbx_seq_one_letter_code
_entity_poly.pdbx_strand_id
1 'polypeptide(L)'
;MPASVVLNPASSSSNPATSSVALWAYLKPALDHIVRSPSNDPNGKAPAVDFVLYSGIHTASSLPRANPPSSASSATARGKAPVGGSDIYDQLDRYFAEVCQEIALNAPEDESTLVHYLVPSFNRFSSGAQSANRLLSYVNRHYVKRAVDEDRGWLRLNDVLESMVKTMTIDDTREKISQRLKEKRTEELKRWGYSEGDSPERLAIAEACSETASPVDRIVPVASLAHRRFRTEVIEPMLLAPKTKGTSKAKHKIPKTPASAAPYRPKGRLARAVQHLMTADDVQEEERTRLLTGLAHSLKTIGVRPDHPLRKRMDKHLTTTASSEKTDTDNAEGS
;
A
#
# COMPACT_ATOMS: atom_id res chain seq x y z
N MET A 1 -57.12 -13.04 17.40
CA MET A 1 -55.93 -12.27 16.98
C MET A 1 -54.75 -12.70 17.86
N PRO A 2 -53.90 -13.64 17.43
CA PRO A 2 -52.72 -14.00 18.21
C PRO A 2 -51.63 -12.94 18.06
N ALA A 3 -51.10 -12.48 19.18
CA ALA A 3 -50.01 -11.53 19.25
C ALA A 3 -48.76 -12.13 18.58
N SER A 4 -48.18 -11.39 17.63
CA SER A 4 -46.89 -11.71 17.02
C SER A 4 -45.82 -11.78 18.10
N VAL A 5 -45.30 -12.99 18.33
CA VAL A 5 -44.05 -13.19 19.07
C VAL A 5 -42.94 -12.57 18.23
N VAL A 6 -42.51 -11.37 18.62
CA VAL A 6 -41.29 -10.76 18.08
C VAL A 6 -40.12 -11.60 18.60
N LEU A 7 -39.59 -12.46 17.73
CA LEU A 7 -38.36 -13.19 17.99
C LEU A 7 -37.23 -12.17 18.19
N ASN A 8 -36.75 -12.07 19.42
CA ASN A 8 -35.58 -11.30 19.82
C ASN A 8 -34.32 -11.89 19.12
N PRO A 9 -33.63 -11.16 18.22
CA PRO A 9 -32.41 -11.67 17.59
C PRO A 9 -31.21 -11.35 18.50
N ALA A 10 -31.12 -12.03 19.64
CA ALA A 10 -29.94 -11.92 20.49
C ALA A 10 -29.54 -13.30 21.02
N SER A 11 -28.24 -13.59 20.88
CA SER A 11 -27.49 -14.66 21.58
C SER A 11 -27.44 -16.05 20.95
N SER A 12 -27.18 -16.15 19.63
CA SER A 12 -26.37 -17.28 19.16
C SER A 12 -24.89 -16.89 19.26
N SER A 13 -24.06 -17.76 19.84
CA SER A 13 -22.59 -17.62 19.87
C SER A 13 -21.94 -17.56 18.48
N SER A 14 -22.73 -17.82 17.44
CA SER A 14 -22.37 -17.74 16.03
C SER A 14 -22.65 -16.37 15.38
N ASN A 15 -23.21 -15.40 16.10
CA ASN A 15 -23.41 -14.06 15.53
C ASN A 15 -22.05 -13.34 15.41
N PRO A 16 -21.59 -12.96 14.19
CA PRO A 16 -20.30 -12.30 13.99
C PRO A 16 -20.16 -10.96 14.72
N ALA A 17 -21.27 -10.33 15.14
CA ALA A 17 -21.25 -9.09 15.92
C ALA A 17 -20.93 -9.31 17.42
N THR A 18 -20.90 -10.55 17.92
CA THR A 18 -20.72 -10.86 19.35
C THR A 18 -19.30 -10.61 19.86
N SER A 19 -18.30 -10.81 19.00
CA SER A 19 -16.90 -10.54 19.30
C SER A 19 -16.11 -10.31 18.01
N SER A 20 -14.94 -9.71 18.14
CA SER A 20 -13.95 -9.48 17.06
C SER A 20 -13.39 -10.78 16.56
N VAL A 21 -13.23 -11.75 17.45
CA VAL A 21 -12.76 -13.09 17.10
C VAL A 21 -13.80 -13.76 16.21
N ALA A 22 -15.07 -13.68 16.58
CA ALA A 22 -16.18 -14.18 15.75
C ALA A 22 -16.30 -13.42 14.43
N LEU A 23 -16.21 -12.09 14.45
CA LEU A 23 -16.20 -11.25 13.24
C LEU A 23 -15.05 -11.64 12.31
N TRP A 24 -13.84 -11.82 12.86
CA TRP A 24 -12.67 -12.19 12.09
C TRP A 24 -12.79 -13.59 11.49
N ALA A 25 -13.27 -14.56 12.27
CA ALA A 25 -13.53 -15.91 11.78
C ALA A 25 -14.56 -15.93 10.63
N TYR A 26 -15.54 -15.02 10.67
CA TYR A 26 -16.52 -14.85 9.61
C TYR A 26 -15.96 -14.09 8.39
N LEU A 27 -15.11 -13.08 8.62
CA LEU A 27 -14.54 -12.22 7.58
C LEU A 27 -13.40 -12.88 6.80
N LYS A 28 -12.51 -13.62 7.49
CA LYS A 28 -11.28 -14.15 6.89
C LYS A 28 -11.54 -15.01 5.65
N PRO A 29 -12.52 -15.95 5.62
CA PRO A 29 -12.80 -16.73 4.42
C PRO A 29 -13.23 -15.86 3.22
N ALA A 30 -13.97 -14.77 3.47
CA ALA A 30 -14.35 -13.83 2.43
C ALA A 30 -13.13 -13.06 1.90
N LEU A 31 -12.21 -12.66 2.79
CA LEU A 31 -10.95 -12.03 2.40
C LEU A 31 -10.06 -12.99 1.61
N ASP A 32 -9.95 -14.25 2.03
CA ASP A 32 -9.20 -15.27 1.28
C ASP A 32 -9.77 -15.46 -0.12
N HIS A 33 -11.11 -15.50 -0.25
CA HIS A 33 -11.75 -15.61 -1.55
C HIS A 33 -11.44 -14.43 -2.48
N ILE A 34 -11.39 -13.19 -1.99
CA ILE A 34 -11.17 -12.02 -2.87
C ILE A 34 -9.70 -11.68 -3.08
N VAL A 35 -8.84 -11.93 -2.10
CA VAL A 35 -7.41 -11.56 -2.16
C VAL A 35 -6.55 -12.73 -2.63
N ARG A 36 -6.89 -13.97 -2.24
CA ARG A 36 -6.06 -15.16 -2.47
C ARG A 36 -6.60 -16.12 -3.51
N SER A 37 -7.84 -16.05 -3.98
CA SER A 37 -8.29 -16.95 -5.06
C SER A 37 -7.74 -16.51 -6.43
N PRO A 38 -7.39 -17.45 -7.32
CA PRO A 38 -7.07 -17.13 -8.71
C PRO A 38 -8.29 -16.45 -9.34
N SER A 39 -8.09 -15.29 -9.97
CA SER A 39 -9.15 -14.72 -10.79
C SER A 39 -9.06 -15.30 -12.19
N ASN A 40 -10.15 -15.91 -12.65
CA ASN A 40 -10.31 -16.32 -14.04
C ASN A 40 -10.84 -15.16 -14.91
N ASP A 41 -11.02 -13.96 -14.34
CA ASP A 41 -11.49 -12.80 -15.10
C ASP A 41 -10.34 -12.24 -15.95
N PRO A 42 -10.48 -12.17 -17.28
CA PRO A 42 -9.43 -11.67 -18.16
C PRO A 42 -9.09 -10.19 -17.92
N ASN A 43 -9.94 -9.43 -17.23
CA ASN A 43 -9.70 -8.04 -16.85
C ASN A 43 -9.06 -7.91 -15.45
N GLY A 44 -8.68 -9.01 -14.79
CA GLY A 44 -8.01 -8.98 -13.49
C GLY A 44 -8.91 -8.54 -12.34
N LYS A 45 -10.23 -8.64 -12.47
CA LYS A 45 -11.18 -8.33 -11.40
C LYS A 45 -11.09 -9.38 -10.28
N ALA A 46 -11.15 -8.95 -9.04
CA ALA A 46 -11.23 -9.88 -7.91
C ALA A 46 -12.54 -10.70 -7.98
N PRO A 47 -12.54 -11.95 -7.49
CA PRO A 47 -13.74 -12.78 -7.41
C PRO A 47 -14.89 -12.06 -6.68
N ALA A 48 -16.11 -12.25 -7.17
CA ALA A 48 -17.28 -11.70 -6.52
C ALA A 48 -17.52 -12.38 -5.16
N VAL A 49 -17.92 -11.58 -4.17
CA VAL A 49 -18.38 -12.07 -2.87
C VAL A 49 -19.88 -12.28 -2.95
N ASP A 50 -20.35 -13.41 -2.44
CA ASP A 50 -21.79 -13.67 -2.31
C ASP A 50 -22.50 -12.56 -1.52
N PHE A 51 -23.69 -12.16 -1.97
CA PHE A 51 -24.43 -11.05 -1.38
C PHE A 51 -24.78 -11.27 0.09
N VAL A 52 -25.09 -12.52 0.49
CA VAL A 52 -25.41 -12.86 1.88
C VAL A 52 -24.18 -12.64 2.76
N LEU A 53 -23.00 -13.06 2.29
CA LEU A 53 -21.74 -12.86 2.98
C LEU A 53 -21.36 -11.37 3.06
N TYR A 54 -21.53 -10.63 1.96
CA TYR A 54 -21.32 -9.17 1.93
C TYR A 54 -22.21 -8.45 2.94
N SER A 55 -23.52 -8.74 2.93
CA SER A 55 -24.50 -8.14 3.83
C SER A 55 -24.22 -8.49 5.30
N GLY A 56 -23.85 -9.76 5.56
CA GLY A 56 -23.47 -10.22 6.90
C GLY A 56 -22.25 -9.49 7.45
N ILE A 57 -21.19 -9.34 6.64
CA ILE A 57 -19.98 -8.61 7.04
C ILE A 57 -20.28 -7.13 7.25
N HIS A 58 -21.02 -6.50 6.34
CA HIS A 58 -21.36 -5.09 6.46
C HIS A 58 -22.18 -4.81 7.73
N THR A 59 -23.18 -5.65 8.00
CA THR A 59 -24.02 -5.55 9.21
C THR A 59 -23.20 -5.77 10.48
N ALA A 60 -22.38 -6.81 10.52
CA ALA A 60 -21.56 -7.15 11.69
C ALA A 60 -20.47 -6.10 11.97
N SER A 61 -19.91 -5.48 10.92
CA SER A 61 -18.97 -4.37 11.07
C SER A 61 -19.65 -3.08 11.53
N SER A 62 -20.95 -2.90 11.25
CA SER A 62 -21.69 -1.68 11.57
C SER A 62 -22.30 -1.68 12.97
N LEU A 63 -22.57 -2.87 13.54
CA LEU A 63 -23.19 -3.00 14.85
C LEU A 63 -22.24 -2.50 15.96
N PRO A 64 -22.70 -1.59 16.85
CA PRO A 64 -21.94 -1.20 18.02
C PRO A 64 -21.69 -2.45 18.85
N ARG A 65 -20.41 -2.78 19.08
CA ARG A 65 -20.11 -3.92 19.94
C ARG A 65 -20.41 -3.56 21.37
N ALA A 66 -21.19 -4.42 22.03
CA ALA A 66 -21.33 -4.39 23.47
C ALA A 66 -19.94 -4.68 24.05
N ASN A 67 -19.23 -3.63 24.45
CA ASN A 67 -18.07 -3.80 25.29
C ASN A 67 -18.53 -4.56 26.54
N PRO A 68 -17.81 -5.60 27.00
CA PRO A 68 -18.08 -6.14 28.32
C PRO A 68 -17.99 -4.98 29.33
N PRO A 69 -18.83 -4.94 30.38
CA PRO A 69 -18.80 -3.85 31.35
C PRO A 69 -17.40 -3.77 31.94
N SER A 70 -16.68 -2.71 31.57
CA SER A 70 -15.35 -2.41 32.08
C SER A 70 -15.47 -2.11 33.57
N SER A 71 -14.93 -3.01 34.39
CA SER A 71 -14.65 -2.76 35.80
C SER A 71 -13.83 -1.48 35.93
N ALA A 72 -14.33 -0.54 36.70
CA ALA A 72 -13.66 0.69 37.05
C ALA A 72 -12.29 0.37 37.69
N SER A 73 -11.19 0.73 37.03
CA SER A 73 -9.90 0.91 37.71
C SER A 73 -9.02 1.93 36.98
N SER A 74 -8.81 3.04 37.70
CA SER A 74 -7.71 4.00 37.63
C SER A 74 -7.23 4.52 36.27
N ALA A 75 -7.56 5.78 36.04
CA ALA A 75 -6.70 6.72 35.34
C ALA A 75 -5.30 6.79 36.00
N THR A 76 -4.27 6.28 35.31
CA THR A 76 -2.88 6.80 35.27
C THR A 76 -1.99 5.80 34.53
N ALA A 77 -1.91 5.88 33.20
CA ALA A 77 -0.79 5.30 32.44
C ALA A 77 -0.72 5.97 31.05
N ARG A 78 0.08 7.05 30.97
CA ARG A 78 0.58 7.56 29.69
C ARG A 78 1.55 6.50 29.12
N GLY A 79 1.37 6.13 27.85
CA GLY A 79 2.46 5.58 27.04
C GLY A 79 2.61 4.07 26.93
N LYS A 80 1.52 3.29 27.01
CA LYS A 80 1.56 1.89 26.53
C LYS A 80 0.37 1.67 25.59
N ALA A 81 0.66 1.44 24.31
CA ALA A 81 -0.33 0.98 23.34
C ALA A 81 -1.08 -0.23 23.95
N PRO A 82 -2.41 -0.31 23.81
CA PRO A 82 -3.17 -1.36 24.47
C PRO A 82 -2.76 -2.72 23.91
N VAL A 83 -1.98 -3.47 24.68
CA VAL A 83 -1.74 -4.90 24.49
C VAL A 83 -2.99 -5.61 24.99
N GLY A 84 -3.89 -5.96 24.08
CA GLY A 84 -5.11 -6.68 24.46
C GLY A 84 -6.14 -6.73 23.35
N GLY A 85 -6.03 -7.76 22.50
CA GLY A 85 -7.16 -8.30 21.73
C GLY A 85 -7.93 -7.32 20.83
N SER A 86 -7.65 -7.43 19.52
CA SER A 86 -8.68 -7.56 18.48
C SER A 86 -9.40 -6.30 17.98
N ASP A 87 -8.63 -5.27 17.67
CA ASP A 87 -9.05 -4.31 16.66
C ASP A 87 -9.04 -4.98 15.27
N ILE A 88 -10.13 -4.80 14.53
CA ILE A 88 -10.28 -5.31 13.16
C ILE A 88 -9.17 -4.77 12.25
N TYR A 89 -8.72 -3.54 12.50
CA TYR A 89 -7.66 -2.92 11.75
C TYR A 89 -6.33 -3.67 11.89
N ASP A 90 -5.95 -4.05 13.12
CA ASP A 90 -4.72 -4.81 13.38
C ASP A 90 -4.78 -6.23 12.82
N GLN A 91 -5.98 -6.83 12.76
CA GLN A 91 -6.17 -8.13 12.12
C GLN A 91 -6.01 -8.03 10.60
N LEU A 92 -6.55 -6.98 9.98
CA LEU A 92 -6.37 -6.70 8.55
C LEU A 92 -4.90 -6.45 8.20
N ASP A 93 -4.20 -5.67 9.04
CA ASP A 93 -2.78 -5.38 8.85
C ASP A 93 -1.93 -6.66 8.87
N ARG A 94 -2.14 -7.53 9.87
CA ARG A 94 -1.51 -8.86 9.94
C ARG A 94 -1.86 -9.73 8.75
N TYR A 95 -3.13 -9.77 8.37
CA TYR A 95 -3.61 -10.54 7.23
C TYR A 95 -2.94 -10.15 5.91
N PHE A 96 -2.90 -8.85 5.61
CA PHE A 96 -2.24 -8.38 4.39
C PHE A 96 -0.73 -8.63 4.43
N ALA A 97 -0.10 -8.55 5.60
CA ALA A 97 1.31 -8.93 5.76
C ALA A 97 1.54 -10.41 5.43
N GLU A 98 0.73 -11.32 5.99
CA GLU A 98 0.79 -12.76 5.70
C GLU A 98 0.62 -13.06 4.20
N VAL A 99 -0.39 -12.46 3.57
CA VAL A 99 -0.61 -12.60 2.11
C VAL A 99 0.61 -12.12 1.32
N CYS A 100 1.18 -10.96 1.68
CA CYS A 100 2.32 -10.40 0.96
C CYS A 100 3.60 -11.22 1.19
N GLN A 101 3.77 -11.81 2.37
CA GLN A 101 4.88 -12.72 2.65
C GLN A 101 4.80 -13.99 1.79
N GLU A 102 3.60 -14.54 1.61
CA GLU A 102 3.41 -15.66 0.69
C GLU A 102 3.76 -15.28 -0.76
N ILE A 103 3.37 -14.09 -1.22
CA ILE A 103 3.75 -13.59 -2.55
C ILE A 103 5.29 -13.45 -2.64
N ALA A 104 5.93 -12.92 -1.60
CA ALA A 104 7.38 -12.77 -1.57
C ALA A 104 8.11 -14.12 -1.59
N LEU A 105 7.61 -15.12 -0.85
CA LEU A 105 8.17 -16.47 -0.80
C LEU A 105 8.03 -17.23 -2.12
N ASN A 106 6.96 -16.97 -2.88
CA ASN A 106 6.73 -17.56 -4.18
C ASN A 106 7.43 -16.82 -5.34
N ALA A 107 8.17 -15.74 -5.05
CA ALA A 107 8.84 -14.96 -6.08
C ALA A 107 10.05 -15.71 -6.67
N PRO A 108 10.09 -15.95 -8.00
CA PRO A 108 11.08 -16.83 -8.64
C PRO A 108 12.50 -16.27 -8.48
N GLU A 109 13.45 -17.09 -8.03
CA GLU A 109 14.83 -16.66 -7.74
C GLU A 109 15.51 -16.00 -8.95
N ASP A 110 15.18 -16.48 -10.15
CA ASP A 110 15.66 -15.97 -11.42
C ASP A 110 15.15 -14.54 -11.72
N GLU A 111 16.08 -13.69 -12.14
CA GLU A 111 15.82 -12.28 -12.43
C GLU A 111 15.01 -12.09 -13.71
N SER A 112 15.12 -12.99 -14.67
CA SER A 112 14.43 -12.89 -15.96
C SER A 112 12.92 -13.02 -15.82
N THR A 113 12.45 -13.89 -14.92
CA THR A 113 11.04 -14.20 -14.69
C THR A 113 10.41 -13.37 -13.56
N LEU A 114 11.22 -12.64 -12.78
CA LEU A 114 10.75 -11.91 -11.62
C LEU A 114 9.69 -10.84 -11.96
N VAL A 115 9.89 -10.06 -13.03
CA VAL A 115 8.91 -9.02 -13.41
C VAL A 115 7.62 -9.64 -13.95
N HIS A 116 7.73 -10.72 -14.74
CA HIS A 116 6.59 -11.51 -15.21
C HIS A 116 5.75 -12.08 -14.07
N TYR A 117 6.38 -12.40 -12.93
CA TYR A 117 5.68 -12.82 -11.73
C TYR A 117 5.07 -11.65 -10.94
N LEU A 118 5.84 -10.58 -10.71
CA LEU A 118 5.45 -9.50 -9.82
C LEU A 118 4.26 -8.69 -10.35
N VAL A 119 4.20 -8.41 -11.65
CA VAL A 119 3.13 -7.57 -12.23
C VAL A 119 1.75 -8.22 -12.08
N PRO A 120 1.52 -9.48 -12.51
CA PRO A 120 0.26 -10.17 -12.28
C PRO A 120 -0.06 -10.37 -10.80
N SER A 121 0.95 -10.71 -9.99
CA SER A 121 0.78 -10.91 -8.54
C SER A 121 0.29 -9.62 -7.85
N PHE A 122 0.90 -8.48 -8.20
CA PHE A 122 0.44 -7.18 -7.72
C PHE A 122 -0.97 -6.85 -8.21
N ASN A 123 -1.27 -7.03 -9.50
CA ASN A 123 -2.57 -6.68 -10.06
C ASN A 123 -3.70 -7.45 -9.36
N ARG A 124 -3.52 -8.75 -9.15
CA ARG A 124 -4.47 -9.60 -8.42
C ARG A 124 -4.62 -9.16 -6.96
N PHE A 125 -3.50 -8.97 -6.27
CA PHE A 125 -3.51 -8.50 -4.88
C PHE A 125 -4.20 -7.14 -4.74
N SER A 126 -3.86 -6.19 -5.61
CA SER A 126 -4.42 -4.84 -5.63
C SER A 126 -5.92 -4.85 -5.90
N SER A 127 -6.38 -5.65 -6.87
CA SER A 127 -7.80 -5.84 -7.17
C SER A 127 -8.56 -6.42 -5.96
N GLY A 128 -7.99 -7.44 -5.30
CA GLY A 128 -8.52 -8.02 -4.07
C GLY A 128 -8.58 -7.02 -2.91
N ALA A 129 -7.52 -6.22 -2.74
CA ALA A 129 -7.45 -5.16 -1.73
C ALA A 129 -8.53 -4.08 -1.96
N GLN A 130 -8.79 -3.71 -3.21
CA GLN A 130 -9.88 -2.79 -3.54
C GLN A 130 -11.26 -3.38 -3.24
N SER A 131 -11.47 -4.67 -3.50
CA SER A 131 -12.69 -5.37 -3.08
C SER A 131 -12.85 -5.41 -1.55
N ALA A 132 -11.77 -5.71 -0.82
CA ALA A 132 -11.76 -5.69 0.64
C ALA A 132 -12.07 -4.29 1.17
N ASN A 133 -11.52 -3.25 0.57
CA ASN A 133 -11.77 -1.85 0.92
C ASN A 133 -13.25 -1.45 0.76
N ARG A 134 -13.93 -1.92 -0.29
CA ARG A 134 -15.37 -1.70 -0.48
C ARG A 134 -16.20 -2.46 0.57
N LEU A 135 -15.87 -3.74 0.78
CA LEU A 135 -16.52 -4.59 1.78
C LEU A 135 -16.40 -4.00 3.20
N LEU A 136 -15.27 -3.39 3.52
CA LEU A 136 -14.93 -2.84 4.82
C LEU A 136 -15.00 -1.31 4.86
N SER A 137 -15.83 -0.70 4.00
CA SER A 137 -16.00 0.75 3.92
C SER A 137 -16.40 1.39 5.27
N TYR A 138 -17.10 0.63 6.13
CA TYR A 138 -17.44 1.05 7.49
C TYR A 138 -16.19 1.28 8.36
N VAL A 139 -15.16 0.43 8.25
CA VAL A 139 -13.88 0.60 8.95
C VAL A 139 -13.24 1.92 8.54
N ASN A 140 -13.23 2.24 7.24
CA ASN A 140 -12.71 3.54 6.77
C ASN A 140 -13.51 4.72 7.35
N ARG A 141 -14.84 4.64 7.31
CA ARG A 141 -15.73 5.75 7.71
C ARG A 141 -15.70 6.05 9.21
N HIS A 142 -15.57 5.02 10.06
CA HIS A 142 -15.73 5.16 11.50
C HIS A 142 -14.42 4.97 12.28
N TYR A 143 -13.60 4.00 11.88
CA TYR A 143 -12.33 3.75 12.57
C TYR A 143 -11.21 4.64 12.01
N VAL A 144 -10.93 4.55 10.72
CA VAL A 144 -9.82 5.30 10.09
C VAL A 144 -10.05 6.79 10.22
N LYS A 145 -11.25 7.28 9.91
CA LYS A 145 -11.61 8.69 10.08
C LYS A 145 -11.35 9.18 11.52
N ARG A 146 -11.86 8.46 12.52
CA ARG A 146 -11.65 8.81 13.94
C ARG A 146 -10.17 8.80 14.31
N ALA A 147 -9.40 7.81 13.84
CA ALA A 147 -7.97 7.73 14.10
C ALA A 147 -7.20 8.90 13.46
N VAL A 148 -7.60 9.35 12.26
CA VAL A 148 -7.04 10.55 11.62
C VAL A 148 -7.39 11.80 12.42
N ASP A 149 -8.63 11.94 12.89
CA ASP A 149 -9.07 13.05 13.76
C ASP A 149 -8.30 13.06 15.11
N GLU A 150 -7.87 11.89 15.59
CA GLU A 150 -7.03 11.68 16.79
C GLU A 150 -5.50 11.75 16.50
N ASP A 151 -5.10 12.33 15.36
CA ASP A 151 -3.70 12.52 14.96
C ASP A 151 -2.89 11.23 14.74
N ARG A 152 -3.55 10.14 14.34
CA ARG A 152 -2.90 8.85 14.02
C ARG A 152 -2.80 8.55 12.53
N GLY A 153 -3.23 9.50 11.69
CA GLY A 153 -3.22 9.41 10.23
C GLY A 153 -1.83 9.34 9.60
N TRP A 154 -1.77 9.32 8.27
CA TRP A 154 -0.52 9.30 7.51
C TRP A 154 0.34 10.56 7.72
N LEU A 155 -0.31 11.71 7.95
CA LEU A 155 0.32 12.98 8.31
C LEU A 155 -0.10 13.37 9.72
N ARG A 156 0.85 13.44 10.65
CA ARG A 156 0.59 13.83 12.04
C ARG A 156 0.97 15.28 12.31
N LEU A 157 0.32 15.89 13.29
CA LEU A 157 0.71 17.17 13.88
C LEU A 157 2.13 17.10 14.43
N ASN A 158 2.50 15.99 15.06
CA ASN A 158 3.89 15.80 15.52
C ASN A 158 4.91 15.88 14.39
N ASP A 159 4.59 15.40 13.18
CA ASP A 159 5.50 15.51 12.03
C ASP A 159 5.68 16.97 11.64
N VAL A 160 4.61 17.76 11.73
CA VAL A 160 4.63 19.22 11.47
C VAL A 160 5.48 19.92 12.55
N LEU A 161 5.23 19.62 13.82
CA LEU A 161 5.91 20.22 14.97
C LEU A 161 7.42 19.91 15.00
N GLU A 162 7.82 18.67 14.68
CA GLU A 162 9.23 18.27 14.63
C GLU A 162 9.99 19.04 13.53
N SER A 163 9.33 19.28 12.39
CA SER A 163 9.87 20.15 11.33
C SER A 163 9.97 21.63 11.75
N MET A 164 9.40 22.00 12.90
CA MET A 164 9.21 23.37 13.39
C MET A 164 9.85 23.65 14.74
N VAL A 165 10.63 22.72 15.30
CA VAL A 165 11.34 22.92 16.60
C VAL A 165 12.22 24.18 16.61
N LYS A 166 12.57 24.72 15.43
CA LYS A 166 13.37 25.94 15.28
C LYS A 166 12.57 27.24 15.08
N THR A 167 11.25 27.19 14.85
CA THR A 167 10.45 28.35 14.40
C THR A 167 9.19 28.62 15.21
N MET A 168 8.80 27.72 16.12
CA MET A 168 7.61 27.92 16.95
C MET A 168 7.80 29.02 18.00
N THR A 169 6.77 29.85 18.15
CA THR A 169 6.62 30.77 19.29
C THR A 169 5.45 30.31 20.15
N ILE A 170 5.47 30.64 21.44
CA ILE A 170 4.43 30.23 22.41
C ILE A 170 3.03 30.78 22.01
N ASP A 171 2.98 31.80 21.15
CA ASP A 171 1.76 32.48 20.66
C ASP A 171 1.18 31.92 19.35
N ASP A 172 1.61 30.74 18.88
CA ASP A 172 1.03 30.18 17.67
C ASP A 172 -0.41 29.69 17.90
N THR A 173 -1.37 30.43 17.32
CA THR A 173 -2.80 30.15 17.41
C THR A 173 -3.17 28.85 16.69
N ARG A 174 -4.27 28.22 17.12
CA ARG A 174 -4.84 27.01 16.50
C ARG A 174 -5.05 27.17 14.98
N GLU A 175 -5.40 28.37 14.54
CA GLU A 175 -5.57 28.72 13.12
C GLU A 175 -4.25 28.62 12.34
N LYS A 176 -3.16 29.19 12.87
CA LYS A 176 -1.83 29.06 12.27
C LYS A 176 -1.41 27.60 12.17
N ILE A 177 -1.60 26.80 13.22
CA ILE A 177 -1.29 25.36 13.21
C ILE A 177 -2.09 24.65 12.10
N SER A 178 -3.38 24.96 11.94
CA SER A 178 -4.22 24.36 10.90
C SER A 178 -3.79 24.76 9.49
N GLN A 179 -3.39 26.03 9.28
CA GLN A 179 -2.89 26.51 7.99
C GLN A 179 -1.57 25.84 7.63
N ARG A 180 -0.67 25.71 8.60
CA ARG A 180 0.61 25.03 8.43
C ARG A 180 0.46 23.54 8.13
N LEU A 181 -0.49 22.86 8.78
CA LEU A 181 -0.80 21.47 8.46
C LEU A 181 -1.27 21.32 7.00
N LYS A 182 -2.10 22.26 6.52
CA LYS A 182 -2.51 22.30 5.11
C LYS A 182 -1.33 22.52 4.17
N GLU A 183 -0.46 23.47 4.48
CA GLU A 183 0.77 23.72 3.70
C GLU A 183 1.63 22.46 3.60
N LYS A 184 1.90 21.80 4.73
CA LYS A 184 2.70 20.57 4.74
C LYS A 184 2.02 19.41 4.00
N ARG A 185 0.70 19.28 4.12
CA ARG A 185 -0.08 18.31 3.32
C ARG A 185 0.14 18.56 1.84
N THR A 186 -0.01 19.81 1.39
CA THR A 186 0.19 20.20 -0.01
C THR A 186 1.62 19.92 -0.48
N GLU A 187 2.63 20.21 0.34
CA GLU A 187 4.03 19.90 0.04
C GLU A 187 4.27 18.40 -0.15
N GLU A 188 3.73 17.56 0.74
CA GLU A 188 3.84 16.10 0.58
C GLU A 188 3.11 15.62 -0.67
N LEU A 189 1.92 16.15 -0.97
CA LEU A 189 1.18 15.80 -2.19
C LEU A 189 1.92 16.22 -3.47
N LYS A 190 2.60 17.36 -3.47
CA LYS A 190 3.46 17.82 -4.59
C LYS A 190 4.55 16.80 -4.92
N ARG A 191 5.08 16.08 -3.92
CA ARG A 191 6.06 14.99 -4.15
C ARG A 191 5.48 13.80 -4.91
N TRP A 192 4.16 13.67 -4.97
CA TRP A 192 3.43 12.66 -5.73
C TRP A 192 2.89 13.17 -7.06
N GLY A 193 3.25 14.39 -7.45
CA GLY A 193 2.86 15.00 -8.72
C GLY A 193 1.51 15.70 -8.70
N TYR A 194 0.98 16.01 -7.51
CA TYR A 194 -0.22 16.85 -7.35
C TYR A 194 0.14 18.33 -7.39
N SER A 195 -0.62 19.13 -8.13
CA SER A 195 -0.55 20.59 -8.15
C SER A 195 -1.86 21.22 -7.67
N GLU A 196 -1.78 22.40 -7.08
CA GLU A 196 -2.99 23.15 -6.69
C GLU A 196 -3.86 23.42 -7.92
N GLY A 197 -5.12 23.02 -7.86
CA GLY A 197 -6.06 23.11 -8.99
C GLY A 197 -6.18 21.84 -9.83
N ASP A 198 -5.41 20.79 -9.55
CA ASP A 198 -5.59 19.47 -10.18
C ASP A 198 -6.97 18.86 -9.86
N SER A 199 -7.39 17.89 -10.68
CA SER A 199 -8.67 17.18 -10.51
C SER A 199 -8.77 16.45 -9.16
N PRO A 200 -9.99 16.24 -8.63
CA PRO A 200 -10.18 15.47 -7.39
C PRO A 200 -9.63 14.05 -7.48
N GLU A 201 -9.61 13.46 -8.67
CA GLU A 201 -9.01 12.14 -8.91
C GLU A 201 -7.49 12.16 -8.73
N ARG A 202 -6.82 13.21 -9.22
CA ARG A 202 -5.37 13.39 -9.05
C ARG A 202 -5.01 13.61 -7.58
N LEU A 203 -5.83 14.37 -6.86
CA LEU A 203 -5.71 14.51 -5.40
C LEU A 203 -5.83 13.16 -4.70
N ALA A 204 -6.88 12.39 -5.01
CA ALA A 204 -7.11 11.08 -4.40
C ALA A 204 -5.96 10.09 -4.67
N ILE A 205 -5.38 10.12 -5.88
CA ILE A 205 -4.21 9.30 -6.23
C ILE A 205 -2.99 9.72 -5.40
N ALA A 206 -2.72 11.03 -5.29
CA ALA A 206 -1.58 11.53 -4.52
C ALA A 206 -1.71 11.24 -3.01
N GLU A 207 -2.93 11.34 -2.48
CA GLU A 207 -3.26 10.98 -1.09
C GLU A 207 -3.05 9.49 -0.86
N ALA A 208 -3.61 8.63 -1.72
CA ALA A 208 -3.40 7.18 -1.62
C ALA A 208 -1.91 6.82 -1.67
N CYS A 209 -1.14 7.43 -2.58
CA CYS A 209 0.30 7.22 -2.64
C CYS A 209 1.02 7.67 -1.35
N SER A 210 0.61 8.80 -0.76
CA SER A 210 1.16 9.32 0.50
C SER A 210 0.83 8.41 1.69
N GLU A 211 -0.40 7.93 1.76
CA GLU A 211 -0.88 6.98 2.76
C GLU A 211 -0.11 5.67 2.68
N THR A 212 0.02 5.10 1.49
CA THR A 212 0.77 3.88 1.28
C THR A 212 2.26 4.06 1.56
N ALA A 213 2.79 5.25 1.23
CA ALA A 213 4.17 5.60 1.51
C ALA A 213 4.46 5.81 3.02
N SER A 214 3.43 5.98 3.85
CA SER A 214 3.60 6.24 5.27
C SER A 214 4.21 5.04 6.02
N PRO A 215 4.81 5.28 7.21
CA PRO A 215 5.29 4.19 8.07
C PRO A 215 4.17 3.29 8.61
N VAL A 216 4.50 2.07 9.04
CA VAL A 216 3.50 1.08 9.49
C VAL A 216 2.75 1.46 10.76
N ASP A 217 3.27 2.38 11.58
CA ASP A 217 2.59 2.88 12.77
C ASP A 217 1.43 3.85 12.46
N ARG A 218 1.27 4.24 11.19
CA ARG A 218 0.19 5.14 10.73
C ARG A 218 -1.09 4.38 10.40
N ILE A 219 -2.23 5.01 10.71
CA ILE A 219 -3.55 4.54 10.32
C ILE A 219 -3.93 5.16 8.98
N VAL A 220 -4.31 4.31 8.03
CA VAL A 220 -4.62 4.66 6.64
C VAL A 220 -5.83 3.85 6.16
N PRO A 221 -6.50 4.24 5.06
CA PRO A 221 -7.57 3.45 4.47
C PRO A 221 -7.15 2.00 4.16
N VAL A 222 -8.12 1.07 4.19
CA VAL A 222 -7.87 -0.37 4.02
C VAL A 222 -7.13 -0.71 2.72
N ALA A 223 -7.46 -0.05 1.60
CA ALA A 223 -6.72 -0.23 0.35
C ALA A 223 -5.24 0.18 0.49
N SER A 224 -4.99 1.37 1.03
CA SER A 224 -3.64 1.92 1.24
C SER A 224 -2.83 1.07 2.22
N LEU A 225 -3.48 0.49 3.25
CA LEU A 225 -2.91 -0.47 4.20
C LEU A 225 -2.39 -1.73 3.49
N ALA A 226 -3.21 -2.32 2.62
CA ALA A 226 -2.82 -3.51 1.86
C ALA A 226 -1.65 -3.22 0.91
N HIS A 227 -1.72 -2.13 0.15
CA HIS A 227 -0.63 -1.73 -0.73
C HIS A 227 0.65 -1.40 0.04
N ARG A 228 0.54 -0.90 1.28
CA ARG A 228 1.69 -0.61 2.14
C ARG A 228 2.37 -1.90 2.55
N ARG A 229 1.60 -2.95 2.85
CA ARG A 229 2.15 -4.29 3.11
C ARG A 229 2.81 -4.90 1.88
N PHE A 230 2.25 -4.71 0.70
CA PHE A 230 2.94 -5.15 -0.53
C PHE A 230 4.29 -4.43 -0.70
N ARG A 231 4.35 -3.12 -0.41
CA ARG A 231 5.61 -2.37 -0.43
C ARG A 231 6.62 -2.95 0.56
N THR A 232 6.26 -3.10 1.83
CA THR A 232 7.21 -3.43 2.90
C THR A 232 7.62 -4.90 2.90
N GLU A 233 6.71 -5.82 2.59
CA GLU A 233 6.97 -7.26 2.63
C GLU A 233 7.54 -7.80 1.32
N VAL A 234 7.19 -7.21 0.16
CA VAL A 234 7.61 -7.71 -1.16
C VAL A 234 8.67 -6.82 -1.79
N ILE A 235 8.39 -5.53 -1.98
CA ILE A 235 9.19 -4.68 -2.87
C ILE A 235 10.44 -4.12 -2.18
N GLU A 236 10.32 -3.57 -0.98
CA GLU A 236 11.45 -3.01 -0.24
C GLU A 236 12.60 -4.02 -0.07
N PRO A 237 12.36 -5.29 0.34
CA PRO A 237 13.41 -6.31 0.40
C PRO A 237 14.11 -6.53 -0.95
N MET A 238 13.36 -6.47 -2.06
CA MET A 238 13.93 -6.65 -3.41
C MET A 238 14.66 -5.41 -3.93
N LEU A 239 14.39 -4.22 -3.38
CA LEU A 239 15.12 -2.99 -3.67
C LEU A 239 16.46 -2.90 -2.93
N LEU A 240 16.58 -3.56 -1.78
CA LEU A 240 17.83 -3.59 -1.01
C LEU A 240 18.95 -4.30 -1.77
N ALA A 241 20.13 -3.67 -1.76
CA ALA A 241 21.34 -4.28 -2.27
C ALA A 241 21.78 -5.46 -1.36
N PRO A 242 22.25 -6.58 -1.92
CA PRO A 242 22.86 -7.66 -1.14
C PRO A 242 23.97 -7.10 -0.25
N LYS A 243 23.88 -7.33 1.07
CA LYS A 243 24.95 -6.98 2.01
C LYS A 243 26.12 -7.94 1.76
N THR A 244 27.19 -7.46 1.12
CA THR A 244 28.45 -8.22 1.06
C THR A 244 29.01 -8.34 2.48
N LYS A 245 28.91 -9.53 3.09
CA LYS A 245 29.65 -9.86 4.32
C LYS A 245 31.14 -9.92 3.98
N GLY A 246 31.81 -8.77 4.03
CA GLY A 246 33.26 -8.66 3.88
C GLY A 246 33.86 -8.08 5.14
N THR A 247 34.56 -8.89 5.91
CA THR A 247 35.48 -8.48 6.97
C THR A 247 36.52 -7.54 6.37
N SER A 248 36.45 -6.25 6.68
CA SER A 248 37.36 -5.25 6.14
C SER A 248 38.74 -5.35 6.78
N LYS A 249 39.60 -6.24 6.26
CA LYS A 249 41.06 -6.12 6.31
C LYS A 249 41.67 -6.66 5.02
N ALA A 250 41.61 -5.87 3.95
CA ALA A 250 42.51 -6.02 2.82
C ALA A 250 42.85 -4.63 2.25
N LYS A 251 43.99 -4.09 2.70
CA LYS A 251 44.70 -3.01 2.01
C LYS A 251 45.26 -3.59 0.71
N HIS A 252 44.46 -3.66 -0.35
CA HIS A 252 45.01 -3.77 -1.70
C HIS A 252 44.30 -2.78 -2.63
N LYS A 253 45.14 -1.94 -3.26
CA LYS A 253 44.79 -0.94 -4.28
C LYS A 253 43.86 -1.56 -5.32
N ILE A 254 42.65 -1.04 -5.42
CA ILE A 254 41.79 -1.23 -6.59
C ILE A 254 42.42 -0.42 -7.73
N PRO A 255 42.64 -0.98 -8.93
CA PRO A 255 43.10 -0.22 -10.09
C PRO A 255 42.10 0.90 -10.41
N LYS A 256 42.59 2.13 -10.58
CA LYS A 256 41.78 3.27 -11.03
C LYS A 256 41.33 2.99 -12.47
N THR A 257 40.09 2.56 -12.66
CA THR A 257 39.41 2.64 -13.96
C THR A 257 39.00 4.09 -14.24
N PRO A 258 38.94 4.48 -15.54
CA PRO A 258 38.72 5.87 -15.94
C PRO A 258 37.36 6.40 -15.45
N ALA A 259 37.33 7.71 -15.19
CA ALA A 259 36.35 8.45 -14.39
C ALA A 259 34.93 8.60 -14.99
N SER A 260 34.38 7.57 -15.64
CA SER A 260 33.02 7.58 -16.21
C SER A 260 32.13 6.42 -15.74
N ALA A 261 32.63 5.43 -15.02
CA ALA A 261 31.82 4.34 -14.49
C ALA A 261 31.56 4.58 -12.99
N ALA A 262 30.33 4.94 -12.64
CA ALA A 262 29.89 4.99 -11.25
C ALA A 262 30.29 3.66 -10.54
N PRO A 263 30.82 3.72 -9.30
CA PRO A 263 31.33 2.54 -8.61
C PRO A 263 30.24 1.46 -8.57
N TYR A 264 30.62 0.22 -8.89
CA TYR A 264 29.77 -0.97 -8.97
C TYR A 264 29.14 -1.26 -7.60
N ARG A 265 28.11 -0.50 -7.23
CA ARG A 265 27.27 -0.81 -6.08
C ARG A 265 26.37 -1.97 -6.49
N PRO A 266 26.34 -3.08 -5.74
CA PRO A 266 25.47 -4.19 -6.08
C PRO A 266 24.02 -3.69 -6.11
N LYS A 267 23.36 -3.80 -7.26
CA LYS A 267 21.98 -3.38 -7.43
C LYS A 267 21.05 -4.33 -6.65
N GLY A 268 19.93 -3.81 -6.15
CA GLY A 268 18.85 -4.64 -5.61
C GLY A 268 18.35 -5.63 -6.67
N ARG A 269 17.80 -6.77 -6.23
CA ARG A 269 17.30 -7.84 -7.12
C ARG A 269 16.29 -7.32 -8.15
N LEU A 270 15.35 -6.48 -7.72
CA LEU A 270 14.37 -5.88 -8.64
C LEU A 270 15.02 -4.97 -9.68
N ALA A 271 16.03 -4.20 -9.29
CA ALA A 271 16.74 -3.32 -10.23
C ALA A 271 17.57 -4.08 -11.27
N ARG A 272 18.04 -5.30 -10.93
CA ARG A 272 18.70 -6.20 -11.87
C ARG A 272 17.69 -6.86 -12.83
N ALA A 273 16.56 -7.33 -12.30
CA ALA A 273 15.47 -7.87 -13.12
C ALA A 273 14.92 -6.86 -14.13
N VAL A 274 14.70 -5.60 -13.72
CA VAL A 274 14.28 -4.53 -14.64
C VAL A 274 15.36 -4.23 -15.68
N GLN A 275 16.63 -4.20 -15.28
CA GLN A 275 17.74 -4.03 -16.23
C GLN A 275 17.76 -5.15 -17.26
N HIS A 276 17.57 -6.40 -16.83
CA HIS A 276 17.51 -7.57 -17.70
C HIS A 276 16.36 -7.43 -18.69
N LEU A 277 15.14 -7.17 -18.22
CA LEU A 277 13.95 -6.99 -19.06
C LEU A 277 14.15 -5.89 -20.13
N MET A 278 14.83 -4.80 -19.79
CA MET A 278 15.11 -3.70 -20.71
C MET A 278 16.17 -4.01 -21.78
N THR A 279 17.01 -5.03 -21.58
CA THR A 279 18.13 -5.36 -22.48
C THR A 279 18.06 -6.75 -23.07
N ALA A 280 17.05 -7.54 -22.70
CA ALA A 280 16.86 -8.90 -23.17
C ALA A 280 16.34 -8.89 -24.61
N ASP A 281 17.06 -9.54 -25.52
CA ASP A 281 16.74 -9.60 -26.96
C ASP A 281 15.61 -10.60 -27.27
N ASP A 282 15.34 -11.53 -26.35
CA ASP A 282 14.35 -12.61 -26.47
C ASP A 282 12.94 -12.20 -26.05
N VAL A 283 12.76 -11.00 -25.50
CA VAL A 283 11.46 -10.45 -25.09
C VAL A 283 10.91 -9.51 -26.17
N GLN A 284 9.69 -9.77 -26.63
CA GLN A 284 8.98 -8.90 -27.59
C GLN A 284 8.78 -7.48 -27.02
N GLU A 285 8.91 -6.45 -27.86
CA GLU A 285 8.83 -5.04 -27.44
C GLU A 285 7.48 -4.69 -26.79
N GLU A 286 6.38 -5.21 -27.32
CA GLU A 286 5.04 -5.02 -26.75
C GLU A 286 4.94 -5.59 -25.34
N GLU A 287 5.46 -6.79 -25.13
CA GLU A 287 5.47 -7.45 -23.82
C GLU A 287 6.38 -6.72 -22.82
N ARG A 288 7.55 -6.28 -23.28
CA ARG A 288 8.48 -5.46 -22.48
C ARG A 288 7.79 -4.18 -22.02
N THR A 289 7.14 -3.46 -22.93
CA THR A 289 6.43 -2.22 -22.64
C THR A 289 5.26 -2.46 -21.69
N ARG A 290 4.49 -3.54 -21.88
CA ARG A 290 3.39 -3.93 -20.99
C ARG A 290 3.88 -4.19 -19.56
N LEU A 291 4.95 -4.97 -19.41
CA LEU A 291 5.50 -5.32 -18.09
C LEU A 291 6.14 -4.13 -17.39
N LEU A 292 6.89 -3.29 -18.11
CA LEU A 292 7.50 -2.09 -17.53
C LEU A 292 6.43 -1.07 -17.13
N THR A 293 5.39 -0.88 -17.94
CA THR A 293 4.25 -0.01 -17.61
C THR A 293 3.50 -0.54 -16.40
N GLY A 294 3.22 -1.85 -16.36
CA GLY A 294 2.57 -2.52 -15.24
C GLY A 294 3.38 -2.36 -13.96
N LEU A 295 4.69 -2.62 -13.99
CA LEU A 295 5.55 -2.47 -12.83
C LEU A 295 5.67 -1.00 -12.39
N ALA A 296 5.76 -0.04 -13.31
CA ALA A 296 5.80 1.39 -12.99
C ALA A 296 4.52 1.81 -12.26
N HIS A 297 3.37 1.35 -12.75
CA HIS A 297 2.08 1.54 -12.08
C HIS A 297 2.09 0.92 -10.68
N SER A 298 2.53 -0.34 -10.52
CA SER A 298 2.62 -1.00 -9.21
C SER A 298 3.48 -0.22 -8.23
N LEU A 299 4.70 0.19 -8.64
CA LEU A 299 5.63 0.95 -7.80
C LEU A 299 5.02 2.29 -7.37
N LYS A 300 4.30 2.98 -8.27
CA LYS A 300 3.59 4.22 -7.92
C LYS A 300 2.49 3.94 -6.88
N THR A 301 1.63 2.97 -7.14
CA THR A 301 0.47 2.64 -6.30
C THR A 301 0.89 2.21 -4.90
N ILE A 302 2.00 1.49 -4.77
CA ILE A 302 2.53 1.08 -3.46
C ILE A 302 3.36 2.16 -2.75
N GLY A 303 3.38 3.41 -3.24
CA GLY A 303 4.08 4.50 -2.59
C GLY A 303 5.60 4.45 -2.71
N VAL A 304 6.16 3.96 -3.82
CA VAL A 304 7.57 4.19 -4.17
C VAL A 304 7.70 5.57 -4.81
N ARG A 305 8.53 6.43 -4.21
CA ARG A 305 8.63 7.84 -4.60
C ARG A 305 9.07 8.03 -6.06
N PRO A 306 8.56 9.06 -6.77
CA PRO A 306 8.95 9.32 -8.17
C PRO A 306 10.44 9.60 -8.37
N ASP A 307 11.11 10.12 -7.35
CA ASP A 307 12.55 10.41 -7.41
C ASP A 307 13.43 9.15 -7.31
N HIS A 308 12.85 7.99 -6.99
CA HIS A 308 13.57 6.73 -6.86
C HIS A 308 14.29 6.35 -8.17
N PRO A 309 15.58 5.99 -8.14
CA PRO A 309 16.37 5.74 -9.36
C PRO A 309 15.77 4.70 -10.31
N LEU A 310 15.16 3.64 -9.76
CA LEU A 310 14.49 2.61 -10.56
C LEU A 310 13.30 3.17 -11.34
N ARG A 311 12.48 4.03 -10.71
CA ARG A 311 11.31 4.63 -11.37
C ARG A 311 11.74 5.56 -12.48
N LYS A 312 12.68 6.48 -12.21
CA LYS A 312 13.23 7.40 -13.24
C LYS A 312 13.77 6.64 -14.45
N ARG A 313 14.43 5.51 -14.21
CA ARG A 313 14.98 4.68 -15.27
C ARG A 313 13.89 4.08 -16.16
N MET A 314 12.84 3.52 -15.56
CA MET A 314 11.70 2.96 -16.29
C MET A 314 10.94 4.04 -17.04
N ASP A 315 10.65 5.17 -16.40
CA ASP A 315 9.96 6.31 -17.00
C ASP A 315 10.73 6.86 -18.20
N LYS A 316 12.07 6.98 -18.09
CA LYS A 316 12.93 7.38 -19.21
C LYS A 316 12.81 6.41 -20.39
N HIS A 317 12.86 5.10 -20.14
CA HIS A 317 12.78 4.11 -21.21
C HIS A 317 11.42 4.12 -21.89
N LEU A 318 10.33 4.14 -21.11
CA LEU A 318 8.96 4.23 -21.65
C LEU A 318 8.76 5.50 -22.48
N THR A 319 9.36 6.62 -22.09
CA THR A 319 9.30 7.87 -22.87
C THR A 319 10.10 7.77 -24.18
N THR A 320 11.26 7.13 -24.17
CA THR A 320 12.06 6.90 -25.37
C THR A 320 11.32 6.00 -26.37
N THR A 321 10.75 4.88 -25.91
CA THR A 321 10.02 3.94 -26.77
C THR A 321 8.80 4.62 -27.42
N ALA A 322 8.01 5.36 -26.64
CA ALA A 322 6.85 6.09 -27.16
C ALA A 322 7.21 7.20 -28.16
N SER A 323 8.43 7.75 -28.10
CA SER A 323 8.90 8.75 -29.06
C SER A 323 9.33 8.10 -30.38
N SER A 324 9.89 6.89 -30.34
CA SER A 324 10.28 6.12 -31.52
C SER A 324 9.08 5.66 -32.34
N GLU A 325 8.03 5.15 -31.67
CA GLU A 325 6.81 4.69 -32.33
C GLU A 325 6.11 5.82 -33.09
N LYS A 326 6.08 7.04 -32.55
CA LYS A 326 5.48 8.21 -33.21
C LYS A 326 6.21 8.64 -34.47
N THR A 327 7.54 8.57 -34.47
CA THR A 327 8.33 8.91 -35.67
C THR A 327 8.17 7.89 -36.80
N ASP A 328 7.90 6.63 -36.47
CA ASP A 328 7.66 5.60 -37.48
C ASP A 328 6.25 5.69 -38.09
N THR A 329 5.24 6.07 -37.29
CA THR A 329 3.89 6.31 -37.81
C THR A 329 3.79 7.54 -38.71
N ASP A 330 4.47 8.64 -38.35
CA ASP A 330 4.45 9.88 -39.16
C ASP A 330 5.19 9.69 -40.51
N ASN A 331 6.20 8.82 -40.57
CA ASN A 331 6.88 8.49 -41.83
C ASN A 331 6.07 7.53 -42.72
N ALA A 332 5.20 6.70 -42.14
CA ALA A 332 4.36 5.75 -42.87
C ALA A 332 3.11 6.40 -43.50
N GLU A 333 2.57 7.47 -42.90
CA GLU A 333 1.43 8.21 -43.46
C GLU A 333 1.84 9.31 -44.46
N GLY A 334 3.15 9.58 -44.59
CA GLY A 334 3.71 10.58 -45.50
C GLY A 334 4.25 10.06 -46.84
N SER A 335 4.06 8.78 -47.17
CA SER A 335 4.52 8.15 -48.43
C SER A 335 3.40 7.78 -49.38
#